data_AF-A0AA95HIA6-F1
#
_entry.id   AF-A0AA95HIA6-F1
#
_cell.length_a   1.000
_cell.length_b   1.000
_cell.length_c   1.000
_cell.angle_alpha   90.00
_cell.angle_beta   90.00
_cell.angle_gamma   90.00
#
_symmetry.space_group_name_H-M   'P 1'
#
loop_
_entity.id
_entity.type
_entity.pdbx_description
1 polymer ?
#
loop_
_entity_poly.entity_id
_entity_poly.type
_entity_poly.pdbx_seq_one_letter_code
_entity_poly.pdbx_strand_id
1 'polypeptide(L)'
;MSEYLGNRIARYKIQIFGTDLYDGVLTIARQARYSKASVAGIEQRILDKYFIQKDGEYQLTQTIRNMVLFARHDLVRDPPFSHLNLVSCRNVLIYFNQTLQRNVLESFHYGLEPDGIMFLGKSETIGGSDRLFVTVDRKSRIYRRRSDIKGHLPYLLQNRSLREQRNQHYSNNLRDKPRAKLQDSIDKLLVNIYQPACIMLDDRQEIVYVRGNVDPYLGFAEGRAALGVLDLIRTELRQDLRGLIYKARRTDEAISSRRINFTLNGEPVRIVMRTRHFPAGKLTDTEVSVVIFEVLPPNDYPITPEQEALSVSDALRIKELEEELREVRESLQTTIEELETSNEELQSTYEEAQSTYEEAQSTNEELYTSSEELQTSNEELQSTNEELRTVNQEVSVKSSELETANLQLKNTNEQLLHEIEERKWAEARLEIERAKLDTIFQS
;
A
#
# COMPACT_ATOMS: atom_id res chain seq x y z
N MET A 1 -26.23 19.06 -27.75
CA MET A 1 -25.53 19.71 -28.88
C MET A 1 -26.35 19.64 -30.17
N SER A 2 -26.77 18.45 -30.63
CA SER A 2 -27.61 18.32 -31.83
C SER A 2 -28.97 19.02 -31.75
N GLU A 3 -29.70 18.88 -30.63
CA GLU A 3 -30.96 19.63 -30.44
C GLU A 3 -30.77 21.16 -30.40
N TYR A 4 -29.62 21.62 -29.89
CA TYR A 4 -29.33 23.05 -29.75
C TYR A 4 -28.85 23.68 -31.07
N LEU A 5 -27.98 22.98 -31.80
CA LEU A 5 -27.43 23.48 -33.06
C LEU A 5 -28.39 23.23 -34.25
N GLY A 6 -29.30 22.26 -34.14
CA GLY A 6 -30.21 21.87 -35.21
C GLY A 6 -29.47 21.65 -36.53
N ASN A 7 -29.98 22.21 -37.62
CA ASN A 7 -29.35 22.10 -38.95
C ASN A 7 -27.95 22.73 -39.04
N ARG A 8 -27.59 23.62 -38.11
CA ARG A 8 -26.24 24.22 -38.08
C ARG A 8 -25.19 23.21 -37.65
N ILE A 9 -25.57 22.08 -37.06
CA ILE A 9 -24.62 21.03 -36.68
C ILE A 9 -23.82 20.53 -37.89
N ALA A 10 -24.42 20.52 -39.08
CA ALA A 10 -23.78 20.11 -40.33
C ALA A 10 -22.62 21.04 -40.75
N ARG A 11 -22.54 22.25 -40.17
CA ARG A 11 -21.43 23.19 -40.40
C ARG A 11 -20.20 22.90 -39.54
N TYR A 12 -20.33 21.99 -38.57
CA TYR A 12 -19.27 21.66 -37.63
C TYR A 12 -18.87 20.19 -37.81
N LYS A 13 -17.56 19.94 -37.90
CA LYS A 13 -17.03 18.57 -37.84
C LYS A 13 -16.87 18.19 -36.37
N ILE A 14 -17.85 17.47 -35.83
CA ILE A 14 -17.82 17.02 -34.43
C ILE A 14 -17.24 15.61 -34.38
N GLN A 15 -16.17 15.45 -33.61
CA GLN A 15 -15.57 14.16 -33.28
C GLN A 15 -15.46 14.04 -31.77
N ILE A 16 -15.91 12.92 -31.21
CA ILE A 16 -15.85 12.60 -29.80
C ILE A 16 -14.88 11.44 -29.61
N PHE A 17 -13.91 11.59 -28.71
CA PHE A 17 -13.03 10.50 -28.30
C PHE A 17 -13.50 9.98 -26.95
N GLY A 18 -13.93 8.71 -26.92
CA GLY A 18 -14.28 8.01 -25.69
C GLY A 18 -13.17 7.05 -25.31
N THR A 19 -12.59 7.21 -24.12
CA THR A 19 -11.46 6.38 -23.70
C THR A 19 -11.64 5.79 -22.31
N ASP A 20 -11.01 4.63 -22.12
CA ASP A 20 -11.02 3.88 -20.85
C ASP A 20 -9.77 2.98 -20.78
N LEU A 21 -9.44 2.48 -19.59
CA LEU A 21 -8.37 1.51 -19.37
C LEU A 21 -8.80 0.09 -19.73
N TYR A 22 -10.08 -0.23 -19.55
CA TYR A 22 -10.62 -1.59 -19.69
C TYR A 22 -11.31 -1.83 -21.05
N ASP A 23 -10.72 -2.70 -21.87
CA ASP A 23 -11.23 -3.04 -23.21
C ASP A 23 -12.64 -3.66 -23.20
N GLY A 24 -13.04 -4.32 -22.09
CA GLY A 24 -14.38 -4.88 -21.92
C GLY A 24 -15.47 -3.80 -21.96
N VAL A 25 -15.26 -2.68 -21.25
CA VAL A 25 -16.21 -1.56 -21.20
C VAL A 25 -16.27 -0.86 -22.56
N LEU A 26 -15.11 -0.71 -23.23
CA LEU A 26 -15.05 -0.14 -24.59
C LEU A 26 -15.79 -1.01 -25.62
N THR A 27 -15.76 -2.33 -25.46
CA THR A 27 -16.50 -3.25 -26.33
C THR A 27 -18.00 -3.04 -26.20
N ILE A 28 -18.52 -2.91 -24.98
CA ILE A 28 -19.93 -2.59 -24.71
C ILE A 28 -20.28 -1.22 -25.31
N ALA A 29 -19.43 -0.20 -25.10
CA ALA A 29 -19.65 1.14 -25.63
C ALA A 29 -19.70 1.18 -27.17
N ARG A 30 -18.85 0.41 -27.86
CA ARG A 30 -18.84 0.28 -29.33
C ARG A 30 -20.09 -0.40 -29.88
N GLN A 31 -20.64 -1.38 -29.15
CA GLN A 31 -21.91 -2.02 -29.51
C GLN A 31 -23.07 -1.03 -29.45
N ALA A 32 -22.98 -0.05 -28.54
CA ALA A 32 -23.92 1.05 -28.39
C ALA A 32 -25.37 0.58 -28.20
N ARG A 33 -25.52 -0.56 -27.51
CA ARG A 33 -26.79 -1.18 -27.11
C ARG A 33 -26.97 -1.00 -25.62
N TYR A 34 -28.17 -0.59 -25.24
CA TYR A 34 -28.49 -0.22 -23.87
C TYR A 34 -29.84 -0.79 -23.46
N SER A 35 -29.91 -1.26 -22.22
CA SER A 35 -31.16 -1.71 -21.63
C SER A 35 -32.14 -0.55 -21.45
N LYS A 36 -33.43 -0.87 -21.29
CA LYS A 36 -34.47 0.12 -20.94
C LYS A 36 -34.14 0.88 -19.65
N ALA A 37 -33.50 0.21 -18.67
CA ALA A 37 -33.08 0.84 -17.42
C ALA A 37 -31.98 1.90 -17.64
N SER A 38 -31.03 1.63 -18.53
CA SER A 38 -29.91 2.53 -18.83
C SER A 38 -30.34 3.84 -19.50
N VAL A 39 -31.50 3.84 -20.18
CA VAL A 39 -32.01 5.00 -20.90
C VAL A 39 -33.19 5.69 -20.21
N ALA A 40 -33.60 5.24 -19.02
CA ALA A 40 -34.79 5.72 -18.32
C ALA A 40 -34.78 7.22 -18.01
N GLY A 41 -33.60 7.84 -17.89
CA GLY A 41 -33.45 9.28 -17.65
C GLY A 41 -33.40 10.15 -18.91
N ILE A 42 -33.56 9.57 -20.10
CA ILE A 42 -33.50 10.29 -21.38
C ILE A 42 -34.92 10.65 -21.82
N GLU A 43 -35.12 11.91 -22.25
CA GLU A 43 -36.42 12.36 -22.77
C GLU A 43 -36.86 11.53 -23.99
N GLN A 44 -38.16 11.19 -24.06
CA GLN A 44 -38.71 10.32 -25.11
C GLN A 44 -38.39 10.82 -26.52
N ARG A 45 -38.48 12.14 -26.75
CA ARG A 45 -38.16 12.76 -28.04
C ARG A 45 -36.71 12.49 -28.50
N ILE A 46 -35.77 12.39 -27.57
CA ILE A 46 -34.36 12.07 -27.86
C ILE A 46 -34.22 10.58 -28.18
N LEU A 47 -34.93 9.71 -27.45
CA LEU A 47 -34.96 8.28 -27.71
C LEU A 47 -35.48 8.00 -29.12
N ASP A 48 -36.64 8.55 -29.47
CA ASP A 48 -37.28 8.34 -30.77
C ASP A 48 -36.39 8.81 -31.95
N LYS A 49 -35.56 9.83 -31.71
CA LYS A 49 -34.73 10.45 -32.75
C LYS A 49 -33.36 9.80 -32.92
N TYR A 50 -32.74 9.34 -31.84
CA TYR A 50 -31.35 8.89 -31.86
C TYR A 50 -31.15 7.42 -31.52
N PHE A 51 -32.21 6.71 -31.12
CA PHE A 51 -32.16 5.28 -30.81
C PHE A 51 -33.13 4.50 -31.70
N ILE A 52 -32.75 3.27 -32.00
CA ILE A 52 -33.57 2.27 -32.68
C ILE A 52 -33.84 1.18 -31.66
N GLN A 53 -35.11 0.91 -31.39
CA GLN A 53 -35.49 -0.18 -30.51
C GLN A 53 -35.39 -1.50 -31.25
N LYS A 54 -34.62 -2.45 -30.73
CA LYS A 54 -34.43 -3.78 -31.33
C LYS A 54 -34.28 -4.82 -30.22
N ASP A 55 -35.05 -5.92 -30.31
CA ASP A 55 -34.99 -7.05 -29.36
C ASP A 55 -35.15 -6.65 -27.88
N GLY A 56 -35.93 -5.60 -27.60
CA GLY A 56 -36.14 -5.08 -26.23
C GLY A 56 -35.05 -4.12 -25.72
N GLU A 57 -33.99 -3.88 -26.50
CA GLU A 57 -32.91 -2.95 -26.20
C GLU A 57 -32.99 -1.68 -27.07
N TYR A 58 -32.30 -0.64 -26.62
CA TYR A 58 -32.14 0.63 -27.34
C TYR A 58 -30.74 0.69 -27.94
N GLN A 59 -30.65 0.72 -29.27
CA GLN A 59 -29.39 0.86 -29.97
C GLN A 59 -29.23 2.27 -30.56
N LEU A 60 -28.08 2.92 -30.37
CA LEU A 60 -27.82 4.22 -30.98
C LEU A 60 -27.80 4.14 -32.51
N THR A 61 -28.37 5.15 -33.15
CA THR A 61 -28.33 5.34 -34.60
C THR A 61 -26.90 5.47 -35.12
N GLN A 62 -26.67 5.03 -36.36
CA GLN A 62 -25.34 5.07 -36.97
C GLN A 62 -24.79 6.50 -37.07
N THR A 63 -25.66 7.49 -37.25
CA THR A 63 -25.29 8.91 -37.28
C THR A 63 -24.55 9.36 -36.03
N ILE A 64 -25.02 8.95 -34.84
CA ILE A 64 -24.36 9.28 -33.57
C ILE A 64 -23.12 8.42 -33.36
N ARG A 65 -23.19 7.11 -33.68
CA ARG A 65 -22.07 6.19 -33.53
C ARG A 65 -20.85 6.63 -34.35
N ASN A 66 -21.07 7.14 -35.56
CA ASN A 66 -20.00 7.63 -36.43
C ASN A 66 -19.29 8.89 -35.90
N MET A 67 -19.89 9.62 -34.96
CA MET A 67 -19.25 10.78 -34.32
C MET A 67 -18.27 10.38 -33.21
N VAL A 68 -18.32 9.13 -32.73
CA VAL A 68 -17.56 8.68 -31.55
C VAL A 68 -16.49 7.67 -31.94
N LEU A 69 -15.24 7.94 -31.53
CA LEU A 69 -14.12 7.01 -31.64
C LEU A 69 -13.76 6.50 -30.25
N PHE A 70 -13.73 5.18 -30.08
CA PHE A 70 -13.36 4.55 -28.81
C PHE A 70 -11.95 3.96 -28.85
N ALA A 71 -11.10 4.37 -27.92
CA ALA A 71 -9.72 3.90 -27.80
C ALA A 71 -9.35 3.56 -26.35
N ARG A 72 -8.50 2.56 -26.16
CA ARG A 72 -7.89 2.31 -24.85
C ARG A 72 -6.88 3.43 -24.57
N HIS A 73 -6.95 4.03 -23.39
CA HIS A 73 -6.08 5.13 -22.99
C HIS A 73 -5.94 5.17 -21.47
N ASP A 74 -4.69 5.17 -21.00
CA ASP A 74 -4.33 5.43 -19.62
C ASP A 74 -4.00 6.93 -19.44
N LEU A 75 -4.83 7.64 -18.67
CA LEU A 75 -4.70 9.09 -18.44
C LEU A 75 -3.34 9.51 -17.84
N VAL A 76 -2.64 8.59 -17.16
CA VAL A 76 -1.36 8.86 -16.50
C VAL A 76 -0.18 8.49 -17.39
N ARG A 77 -0.30 7.41 -18.16
CA ARG A 77 0.84 6.79 -18.88
C ARG A 77 0.87 7.12 -20.36
N ASP A 78 -0.29 7.34 -20.97
CA ASP A 78 -0.40 7.54 -22.40
C ASP A 78 -0.38 9.03 -22.78
N PRO A 79 0.16 9.39 -23.95
CA PRO A 79 0.18 10.78 -24.40
C PRO A 79 -1.23 11.39 -24.44
N PRO A 80 -1.39 12.67 -24.06
CA PRO A 80 -2.69 13.32 -24.13
C PRO A 80 -3.05 13.64 -25.58
N PHE A 81 -4.34 13.59 -25.89
CA PHE A 81 -4.85 14.13 -27.15
C PHE A 81 -4.62 15.64 -27.20
N SER A 82 -4.22 16.16 -28.36
CA SER A 82 -4.05 17.59 -28.61
C SER A 82 -5.24 18.19 -29.36
N HIS A 83 -5.32 19.52 -29.37
CA HIS A 83 -6.33 20.29 -30.13
C HIS A 83 -7.79 19.99 -29.74
N LEU A 84 -8.04 19.72 -28.46
CA LEU A 84 -9.37 19.46 -27.93
C LEU A 84 -10.10 20.76 -27.63
N ASN A 85 -11.36 20.89 -28.04
CA ASN A 85 -12.19 22.04 -27.63
C ASN A 85 -12.85 21.83 -26.26
N LEU A 86 -13.07 20.57 -25.88
CA LEU A 86 -13.73 20.16 -24.65
C LEU A 86 -13.11 18.86 -24.13
N VAL A 87 -12.82 18.81 -22.83
CA VAL A 87 -12.49 17.57 -22.10
C VAL A 87 -13.52 17.36 -21.00
N SER A 88 -14.07 16.15 -20.93
CA SER A 88 -14.93 15.72 -19.83
C SER A 88 -14.27 14.55 -19.11
N CYS A 89 -13.82 14.77 -17.88
CA CYS A 89 -13.23 13.74 -17.03
C CYS A 89 -13.98 13.76 -15.69
N ARG A 90 -15.01 12.92 -15.59
CA ARG A 90 -15.96 12.95 -14.46
C ARG A 90 -15.88 11.64 -13.69
N ASN A 91 -15.81 11.75 -12.37
CA ASN A 91 -15.79 10.63 -11.43
C ASN A 91 -14.58 9.68 -11.60
N VAL A 92 -13.46 10.18 -12.15
CA VAL A 92 -12.22 9.42 -12.35
C VAL A 92 -11.09 9.95 -11.47
N LEU A 93 -10.96 11.27 -11.30
CA LEU A 93 -9.86 11.87 -10.53
C LEU A 93 -9.93 11.52 -9.03
N ILE A 94 -11.11 11.13 -8.54
CA ILE A 94 -11.31 10.67 -7.16
C ILE A 94 -10.49 9.42 -6.80
N TYR A 95 -10.03 8.65 -7.79
CA TYR A 95 -9.20 7.46 -7.59
C TYR A 95 -7.70 7.78 -7.55
N PHE A 96 -7.31 9.03 -7.83
CA PHE A 96 -5.92 9.46 -7.94
C PHE A 96 -5.47 10.22 -6.70
N ASN A 97 -4.19 10.04 -6.35
CA ASN A 97 -3.53 10.91 -5.37
C ASN A 97 -3.26 12.32 -5.96
N GLN A 98 -2.90 13.27 -5.10
CA GLN A 98 -2.73 14.68 -5.50
C GLN A 98 -1.70 14.88 -6.63
N THR A 99 -0.62 14.09 -6.63
CA THR A 99 0.44 14.16 -7.65
C THR A 99 -0.08 13.72 -9.02
N LEU A 100 -0.80 12.59 -9.07
CA LEU A 100 -1.40 12.09 -10.30
C LEU A 100 -2.50 13.00 -10.83
N GLN A 101 -3.33 13.55 -9.95
CA GLN A 101 -4.33 14.55 -10.33
C GLN A 101 -3.69 15.77 -10.99
N ARG A 102 -2.58 16.28 -10.43
CA ARG A 102 -1.83 17.41 -11.02
C ARG A 102 -1.30 17.08 -12.41
N ASN A 103 -0.66 15.92 -12.58
CA ASN A 103 -0.12 15.50 -13.87
C ASN A 103 -1.22 15.38 -14.95
N VAL A 104 -2.38 14.80 -14.59
CA VAL A 104 -3.52 14.67 -15.50
C VAL A 104 -4.09 16.05 -15.87
N LEU A 105 -4.17 16.98 -14.92
CA LEU A 105 -4.61 18.36 -15.17
C LEU A 105 -3.64 19.13 -16.09
N GLU A 106 -2.34 18.92 -15.96
CA GLU A 106 -1.32 19.47 -16.87
C GLU A 106 -1.46 18.89 -18.29
N SER A 107 -1.69 17.58 -18.40
CA SER A 107 -2.02 16.91 -19.66
C SER A 107 -3.27 17.48 -20.32
N PHE A 108 -4.35 17.72 -19.56
CA PHE A 108 -5.56 18.35 -20.08
C PHE A 108 -5.32 19.79 -20.50
N HIS A 109 -4.52 20.55 -19.74
CA HIS A 109 -4.15 21.91 -20.11
C HIS A 109 -3.34 21.94 -21.43
N TYR A 110 -2.43 20.98 -21.63
CA TYR A 110 -1.71 20.82 -22.89
C TYR A 110 -2.65 20.45 -24.05
N GLY A 111 -3.58 19.52 -23.81
CA GLY A 111 -4.45 18.97 -24.83
C GLY A 111 -5.56 19.91 -25.30
N LEU A 112 -6.05 20.78 -24.42
CA LEU A 112 -7.11 21.73 -24.72
C LEU A 112 -6.60 22.89 -25.59
N GLU A 113 -7.40 23.34 -26.56
CA GLU A 113 -7.19 24.60 -27.28
C GLU A 113 -7.28 25.82 -26.34
N PRO A 114 -6.71 26.98 -26.70
CA PRO A 114 -6.98 28.24 -25.99
C PRO A 114 -8.50 28.44 -25.83
N ASP A 115 -8.91 28.85 -24.62
CA ASP A 115 -10.32 28.97 -24.22
C ASP A 115 -11.15 27.67 -24.25
N GLY A 116 -10.49 26.53 -24.43
CA GLY A 116 -11.10 25.20 -24.32
C GLY A 116 -11.68 24.93 -22.94
N ILE A 117 -12.71 24.10 -22.89
CA ILE A 117 -13.48 23.84 -21.66
C ILE A 117 -13.10 22.49 -21.06
N MET A 118 -12.98 22.44 -19.74
CA MET A 118 -12.83 21.22 -18.95
C MET A 118 -14.05 21.06 -18.04
N PHE A 119 -14.63 19.87 -18.04
CA PHE A 119 -15.81 19.52 -17.24
C PHE A 119 -15.48 18.34 -16.32
N LEU A 120 -15.49 18.60 -15.01
CA LEU A 120 -15.23 17.60 -13.97
C LEU A 120 -16.51 17.17 -13.24
N GLY A 121 -16.42 16.08 -12.48
CA GLY A 121 -17.47 15.58 -11.59
C GLY A 121 -17.63 16.46 -10.34
N LYS A 122 -18.79 16.35 -9.67
CA LYS A 122 -19.17 17.25 -8.55
C LYS A 122 -18.18 17.25 -7.39
N SER A 123 -17.61 16.09 -7.10
CA SER A 123 -16.63 15.86 -6.02
C SER A 123 -15.18 16.13 -6.45
N GLU A 124 -14.95 16.51 -7.70
CA GLU A 124 -13.63 16.72 -8.26
C GLU A 124 -13.33 18.22 -8.35
N THR A 125 -12.05 18.57 -8.19
CA THR A 125 -11.59 19.96 -8.23
C THR A 125 -10.22 20.05 -8.90
N ILE A 126 -9.81 21.26 -9.28
CA ILE A 126 -8.48 21.50 -9.88
C ILE A 126 -7.33 21.50 -8.87
N GLY A 127 -7.58 21.26 -7.57
CA GLY A 127 -6.55 20.88 -6.59
C GLY A 127 -5.32 21.81 -6.48
N GLY A 128 -5.48 23.12 -6.66
CA GLY A 128 -4.39 24.11 -6.65
C GLY A 128 -3.79 24.46 -8.02
N SER A 129 -4.34 23.92 -9.11
CA SER A 129 -3.98 24.25 -10.49
C SER A 129 -4.69 25.51 -11.03
N ASP A 130 -5.02 26.48 -10.17
CA ASP A 130 -5.66 27.76 -10.54
C ASP A 130 -4.83 28.61 -11.51
N ARG A 131 -3.53 28.30 -11.61
CA ARG A 131 -2.65 28.84 -12.65
C ARG A 131 -3.03 28.37 -14.05
N LEU A 132 -3.49 27.13 -14.21
CA LEU A 132 -3.77 26.53 -15.53
C LEU A 132 -5.21 26.78 -16.01
N PHE A 133 -6.15 26.96 -15.08
CA PHE A 133 -7.57 27.02 -15.41
C PHE A 133 -8.30 28.16 -14.69
N VAL A 134 -9.27 28.77 -15.38
CA VAL A 134 -10.24 29.71 -14.79
C VAL A 134 -11.54 28.98 -14.51
N THR A 135 -12.12 29.17 -13.32
CA THR A 135 -13.45 28.63 -13.01
C THR A 135 -14.52 29.40 -13.76
N VAL A 136 -15.32 28.70 -14.58
CA VAL A 136 -16.46 29.28 -15.33
C VAL A 136 -17.76 29.09 -14.54
N ASP A 137 -17.99 27.87 -14.05
CA ASP A 137 -19.11 27.54 -13.17
C ASP A 137 -18.64 26.57 -12.09
N ARG A 138 -18.61 27.07 -10.86
CA ARG A 138 -18.18 26.29 -9.69
C ARG A 138 -19.18 25.19 -9.33
N LYS A 139 -20.49 25.42 -9.52
CA LYS A 139 -21.55 24.46 -9.17
C LYS A 139 -21.52 23.26 -10.11
N SER A 140 -21.30 23.54 -11.40
CA SER A 140 -21.21 22.52 -12.44
C SER A 140 -19.79 21.99 -12.66
N ARG A 141 -18.78 22.50 -11.93
CA ARG A 141 -17.36 22.13 -12.05
C ARG A 141 -16.84 22.28 -13.49
N ILE A 142 -17.16 23.42 -14.08
CA ILE A 142 -16.74 23.80 -15.43
C ILE A 142 -15.61 24.82 -15.32
N TYR A 143 -14.53 24.53 -16.05
CA TYR A 143 -13.30 25.31 -16.07
C TYR A 143 -12.91 25.65 -17.51
N ARG A 144 -12.22 26.77 -17.71
CA ARG A 144 -11.68 27.20 -19.00
C ARG A 144 -10.16 27.19 -18.94
N ARG A 145 -9.52 26.66 -19.99
CA ARG A 145 -8.07 26.70 -20.15
C ARG A 145 -7.59 28.15 -20.23
N ARG A 146 -6.56 28.50 -19.47
CA ARG A 146 -5.88 29.80 -19.57
C ARG A 146 -5.00 29.85 -20.82
N SER A 147 -5.13 30.94 -21.58
CA SER A 147 -4.38 31.16 -22.83
C SER A 147 -3.03 31.86 -22.61
N ASP A 148 -2.84 32.48 -21.44
CA ASP A 148 -1.60 33.16 -21.04
C ASP A 148 -0.49 32.19 -20.60
N ILE A 149 -0.82 30.92 -20.37
CA ILE A 149 0.14 29.87 -20.02
C ILE A 149 0.32 28.91 -21.19
N LYS A 150 1.56 28.73 -21.64
CA LYS A 150 1.88 27.70 -22.64
C LYS A 150 1.66 26.31 -22.03
N GLY A 151 0.97 25.45 -22.77
CA GLY A 151 0.83 24.05 -22.38
C GLY A 151 2.18 23.37 -22.40
N HIS A 152 2.62 22.84 -21.27
CA HIS A 152 3.77 21.95 -21.18
C HIS A 152 3.27 20.51 -21.05
N LEU A 153 3.87 19.61 -21.82
CA LEU A 153 3.61 18.19 -21.63
C LEU A 153 4.26 17.78 -20.30
N PRO A 154 3.56 17.03 -19.43
CA PRO A 154 4.20 16.52 -18.22
C PRO A 154 5.48 15.77 -18.57
N TYR A 155 6.54 15.96 -17.78
CA TYR A 155 7.88 15.42 -18.06
C TYR A 155 7.88 13.91 -18.37
N LEU A 156 6.99 13.15 -17.71
CA LEU A 156 6.81 11.71 -17.91
C LEU A 156 6.30 11.33 -19.32
N LEU A 157 5.54 12.20 -19.99
CA LEU A 157 4.95 11.96 -21.32
C LEU A 157 5.81 12.49 -22.47
N GLN A 158 6.73 13.41 -22.17
CA GLN A 158 7.62 14.05 -23.15
C GLN A 158 8.61 13.07 -23.78
N ASN A 159 8.96 12.00 -23.05
CA ASN A 159 9.80 10.92 -23.55
C ASN A 159 9.05 9.87 -24.39
N ARG A 160 7.72 9.84 -24.37
CA ARG A 160 6.91 8.87 -25.17
C ARG A 160 6.47 9.41 -26.52
N SER A 161 6.07 10.67 -26.64
CA SER A 161 5.57 11.24 -27.91
C SER A 161 6.64 11.26 -29.02
N LEU A 162 7.92 11.35 -28.65
CA LEU A 162 9.05 11.24 -29.58
C LEU A 162 9.31 9.80 -30.06
N ARG A 163 8.84 8.78 -29.32
CA ARG A 163 8.94 7.34 -29.64
C ARG A 163 7.87 6.90 -30.65
N GLU A 164 6.69 7.52 -30.63
CA GLU A 164 5.56 7.16 -31.50
C GLU A 164 5.49 7.94 -32.82
N GLN A 165 5.95 9.20 -32.86
CA GLN A 165 5.95 9.99 -34.11
C GLN A 165 6.91 9.44 -35.18
N ARG A 166 7.88 8.59 -34.83
CA ARG A 166 8.80 7.96 -35.81
C ARG A 166 8.20 6.78 -36.57
N ASN A 167 7.07 6.21 -36.12
CA ASN A 167 6.42 5.07 -36.80
C ASN A 167 5.32 5.48 -37.79
N GLN A 168 4.99 6.78 -37.93
CA GLN A 168 3.92 7.23 -38.83
C GLN A 168 4.39 8.03 -40.05
N HIS A 169 5.69 8.20 -40.28
CA HIS A 169 6.24 8.91 -41.46
C HIS A 169 6.85 7.97 -42.50
N TYR A 170 6.15 6.87 -42.82
CA TYR A 170 6.32 6.15 -44.08
C TYR A 170 5.03 6.20 -44.90
N SER A 171 4.63 7.41 -45.29
CA SER A 171 3.91 7.61 -46.56
C SER A 171 3.89 9.10 -46.91
N ASN A 172 4.18 9.38 -48.18
CA ASN A 172 4.05 10.65 -48.89
C ASN A 172 5.10 11.74 -48.57
N ASN A 173 6.20 11.72 -49.32
CA ASN A 173 6.34 12.58 -50.51
C ASN A 173 7.75 12.47 -51.10
N LEU A 174 7.84 11.86 -52.28
CA LEU A 174 8.95 12.00 -53.20
C LEU A 174 8.75 13.30 -53.98
N ARG A 175 9.64 14.29 -53.84
CA ARG A 175 10.15 15.12 -54.95
C ARG A 175 11.22 16.16 -54.53
N ASP A 176 12.28 16.16 -55.34
CA ASP A 176 13.21 17.23 -55.73
C ASP A 176 14.37 17.76 -54.83
N LYS A 177 15.58 17.21 -55.16
CA LYS A 177 16.91 17.84 -55.48
C LYS A 177 17.63 18.82 -54.49
N PRO A 178 18.96 19.11 -54.64
CA PRO A 178 20.06 18.38 -55.29
C PRO A 178 21.35 18.21 -54.42
N ARG A 179 22.03 17.06 -54.61
CA ARG A 179 23.47 16.69 -54.49
C ARG A 179 24.45 17.24 -53.42
N ALA A 180 24.29 18.43 -52.82
CA ALA A 180 25.15 18.86 -51.70
C ALA A 180 24.79 18.18 -50.37
N LYS A 181 23.55 17.71 -50.26
CA LYS A 181 23.06 16.92 -49.13
C LYS A 181 23.53 15.47 -49.16
N LEU A 182 24.18 14.97 -50.22
CA LEU A 182 24.41 13.54 -50.35
C LEU A 182 25.49 13.05 -49.36
N GLN A 183 26.58 13.81 -49.13
CA GLN A 183 27.56 13.45 -48.10
C GLN A 183 26.98 13.56 -46.69
N ASP A 184 26.33 14.66 -46.34
CA ASP A 184 25.61 14.79 -45.05
C ASP A 184 24.49 13.75 -44.88
N SER A 185 23.83 13.36 -45.96
CA SER A 185 22.79 12.33 -45.96
C SER A 185 23.38 10.94 -45.96
N ILE A 186 24.59 10.74 -46.50
CA ILE A 186 25.38 9.50 -46.40
C ILE A 186 25.94 9.38 -45.00
N ASP A 187 26.43 10.44 -44.37
CA ASP A 187 26.88 10.41 -42.98
C ASP A 187 25.68 10.23 -42.05
N LYS A 188 24.54 10.89 -42.30
CA LYS A 188 23.28 10.61 -41.60
C LYS A 188 22.71 9.23 -41.93
N LEU A 189 22.93 8.68 -43.13
CA LEU A 189 22.51 7.32 -43.54
C LEU A 189 23.43 6.27 -42.92
N LEU A 190 24.74 6.46 -42.89
CA LEU A 190 25.72 5.59 -42.23
C LEU A 190 25.47 5.60 -40.73
N VAL A 191 25.21 6.77 -40.15
CA VAL A 191 24.76 6.93 -38.75
C VAL A 191 23.33 6.43 -38.53
N ASN A 192 22.51 6.16 -39.55
CA ASN A 192 21.17 5.55 -39.41
C ASN A 192 21.14 4.05 -39.75
N ILE A 193 22.04 3.56 -40.59
CA ILE A 193 22.19 2.17 -41.06
C ILE A 193 23.08 1.41 -40.09
N TYR A 194 24.17 2.04 -39.61
CA TYR A 194 25.04 1.52 -38.55
C TYR A 194 24.71 2.20 -37.22
N GLN A 195 23.49 1.98 -36.70
CA GLN A 195 23.14 2.34 -35.32
C GLN A 195 23.30 1.13 -34.41
N PRO A 196 24.51 0.87 -33.86
CA PRO A 196 24.61 -0.05 -32.76
C PRO A 196 23.80 0.53 -31.59
N ALA A 197 23.08 -0.33 -30.88
CA ALA A 197 22.30 0.12 -29.75
C ALA A 197 23.27 0.70 -28.71
N CYS A 198 22.98 1.87 -28.15
CA CYS A 198 23.84 2.50 -27.17
C CYS A 198 23.05 3.12 -26.01
N ILE A 199 23.70 3.16 -24.85
CA ILE A 199 23.17 3.70 -23.61
C ILE A 199 24.25 4.63 -23.04
N MET A 200 23.82 5.76 -22.52
CA MET A 200 24.66 6.74 -21.84
C MET A 200 24.25 6.81 -20.38
N LEU A 201 25.26 6.83 -19.52
CA LEU A 201 25.13 6.71 -18.08
C LEU A 201 25.73 7.93 -17.40
N ASP A 202 25.12 8.40 -16.32
CA ASP A 202 25.69 9.44 -15.46
C ASP A 202 26.69 8.88 -14.43
N ASP A 203 27.08 9.75 -13.50
CA ASP A 203 27.92 9.46 -12.33
C ASP A 203 27.28 8.39 -11.41
N ARG A 204 25.95 8.33 -11.37
CA ARG A 204 25.15 7.37 -10.59
C ARG A 204 24.85 6.06 -11.34
N GLN A 205 25.36 5.90 -12.57
CA GLN A 205 25.08 4.76 -13.44
C GLN A 205 23.60 4.63 -13.83
N GLU A 206 22.85 5.73 -13.74
CA GLU A 206 21.49 5.83 -14.24
C GLU A 206 21.50 6.13 -15.74
N ILE A 207 20.49 5.62 -16.45
CA ILE A 207 20.41 5.79 -17.89
C ILE A 207 19.92 7.21 -18.20
N VAL A 208 20.83 8.06 -18.68
CA VAL A 208 20.53 9.44 -19.08
C VAL A 208 20.03 9.51 -20.51
N TYR A 209 20.59 8.66 -21.39
CA TYR A 209 20.27 8.70 -22.81
C TYR A 209 20.41 7.31 -23.45
N VAL A 210 19.55 7.01 -24.42
CA VAL A 210 19.50 5.73 -25.13
C VAL A 210 19.38 6.01 -26.62
N ARG A 211 20.10 5.24 -27.44
CA ARG A 211 20.04 5.32 -28.91
C ARG A 211 20.00 3.93 -29.52
N GLY A 212 19.19 3.72 -30.57
CA GLY A 212 19.04 2.40 -31.19
C GLY A 212 18.15 1.44 -30.39
N ASN A 213 18.10 0.17 -30.81
CA ASN A 213 17.22 -0.84 -30.19
C ASN A 213 17.92 -1.53 -29.01
N VAL A 214 17.73 -1.00 -27.80
CA VAL A 214 18.27 -1.59 -26.56
C VAL A 214 17.29 -2.56 -25.88
N ASP A 215 16.04 -2.64 -26.35
CA ASP A 215 14.99 -3.49 -25.76
C ASP A 215 15.39 -4.97 -25.68
N PRO A 216 16.16 -5.55 -26.64
CA PRO A 216 16.67 -6.91 -26.50
C PRO A 216 17.63 -7.08 -25.34
N TYR A 217 18.38 -6.05 -24.95
CA TYR A 217 19.44 -6.13 -23.93
C TYR A 217 18.96 -5.72 -22.54
N LEU A 218 17.85 -4.97 -22.45
CA LEU A 218 17.25 -4.52 -21.20
C LEU A 218 16.02 -5.39 -20.83
N GLY A 219 15.82 -5.64 -19.55
CA GLY A 219 14.67 -6.35 -19.00
C GLY A 219 14.41 -5.89 -17.57
N PHE A 220 13.14 -5.68 -17.22
CA PHE A 220 12.76 -5.34 -15.86
C PHE A 220 12.86 -6.60 -14.98
N ALA A 221 13.65 -6.53 -13.91
CA ALA A 221 13.54 -7.52 -12.83
C ALA A 221 12.24 -7.28 -12.04
N GLU A 222 11.55 -8.34 -11.64
CA GLU A 222 10.40 -8.23 -10.73
C GLU A 222 10.89 -7.77 -9.34
N GLY A 223 10.41 -6.63 -8.84
CA GLY A 223 10.81 -6.10 -7.52
C GLY A 223 10.97 -4.57 -7.46
N ARG A 224 11.78 -4.08 -6.51
CA ARG A 224 12.02 -2.65 -6.26
C ARG A 224 12.47 -1.92 -7.54
N ALA A 225 11.80 -0.81 -7.86
CA ALA A 225 12.12 0.04 -8.99
C ALA A 225 13.42 0.82 -8.75
N ALA A 226 14.56 0.24 -9.10
CA ALA A 226 15.83 0.93 -9.21
C ALA A 226 16.05 1.38 -10.68
N LEU A 227 16.47 2.63 -10.88
CA LEU A 227 16.64 3.27 -12.19
C LEU A 227 18.06 3.07 -12.77
N GLY A 228 18.90 2.27 -12.11
CA GLY A 228 20.27 1.98 -12.52
C GLY A 228 20.32 1.03 -13.73
N VAL A 229 21.31 1.21 -14.61
CA VAL A 229 21.48 0.34 -15.78
C VAL A 229 21.72 -1.13 -15.42
N LEU A 230 22.34 -1.38 -14.26
CA LEU A 230 22.61 -2.74 -13.79
C LEU A 230 21.35 -3.48 -13.33
N ASP A 231 20.32 -2.73 -12.92
CA ASP A 231 19.02 -3.25 -12.52
C ASP A 231 18.12 -3.55 -13.73
N LEU A 232 18.30 -2.75 -14.79
CA LEU A 232 17.52 -2.82 -16.02
C LEU A 232 18.13 -3.71 -17.10
N ILE A 233 19.40 -4.09 -17.01
CA ILE A 233 20.02 -4.97 -18.00
C ILE A 233 19.67 -6.45 -17.73
N ARG A 234 19.47 -7.21 -18.82
CA ARG A 234 19.25 -8.65 -18.74
C ARG A 234 20.38 -9.36 -18.00
N THR A 235 20.02 -10.39 -17.24
CA THR A 235 20.91 -11.10 -16.32
C THR A 235 22.17 -11.62 -17.00
N GLU A 236 22.06 -12.05 -18.26
CA GLU A 236 23.15 -12.59 -19.07
C GLU A 236 24.26 -11.55 -19.39
N LEU A 237 23.95 -10.25 -19.33
CA LEU A 237 24.88 -9.17 -19.66
C LEU A 237 25.32 -8.36 -18.44
N ARG A 238 24.68 -8.58 -17.29
CA ARG A 238 24.83 -7.76 -16.08
C ARG A 238 26.25 -7.78 -15.53
N GLN A 239 26.86 -8.96 -15.41
CA GLN A 239 28.20 -9.10 -14.84
C GLN A 239 29.28 -8.49 -15.72
N ASP A 240 29.21 -8.76 -17.03
CA ASP A 240 30.14 -8.19 -18.01
C ASP A 240 30.02 -6.66 -18.07
N LEU A 241 28.79 -6.12 -18.06
CA LEU A 241 28.58 -4.68 -18.08
C LEU A 241 29.12 -3.99 -16.80
N ARG A 242 28.90 -4.60 -15.62
CA ARG A 242 29.42 -4.07 -14.35
C ARG A 242 30.95 -3.97 -14.37
N GLY A 243 31.62 -5.03 -14.83
CA GLY A 243 33.08 -5.04 -14.96
C GLY A 243 33.60 -4.02 -15.98
N LEU A 244 32.89 -3.87 -17.09
CA LEU A 244 33.20 -2.90 -18.14
C LEU A 244 33.12 -1.45 -17.64
N ILE A 245 32.02 -1.05 -16.99
CA ILE A 245 31.83 0.30 -16.46
C ILE A 245 32.92 0.63 -15.43
N TYR A 246 33.23 -0.32 -14.54
CA TYR A 246 34.28 -0.15 -13.54
C TYR A 246 35.67 0.06 -14.15
N LYS A 247 36.05 -0.74 -15.16
CA LYS A 247 37.33 -0.58 -15.85
C LYS A 247 37.40 0.72 -16.65
N ALA A 248 36.33 1.08 -17.36
CA ALA A 248 36.30 2.25 -18.23
C ALA A 248 36.46 3.57 -17.47
N ARG A 249 35.89 3.65 -16.26
CA ARG A 249 36.07 4.81 -15.36
C ARG A 249 37.51 5.01 -14.86
N ARG A 250 38.35 3.98 -14.88
CA ARG A 250 39.73 4.05 -14.40
C ARG A 250 40.74 4.36 -15.51
N THR A 251 40.43 4.00 -16.75
CA THR A 251 41.37 4.11 -17.86
C THR A 251 41.01 5.20 -18.87
N ASP A 252 39.80 5.78 -18.84
CA ASP A 252 39.27 6.77 -19.80
C ASP A 252 39.32 6.33 -21.28
N GLU A 253 39.62 5.06 -21.51
CA GLU A 253 39.77 4.44 -22.82
C GLU A 253 38.53 3.61 -23.19
N ALA A 254 38.41 3.31 -24.49
CA ALA A 254 37.34 2.44 -24.97
C ALA A 254 37.67 0.97 -24.63
N ILE A 255 36.86 0.34 -23.80
CA ILE A 255 37.02 -1.05 -23.37
C ILE A 255 35.91 -1.90 -23.99
N SER A 256 36.25 -3.07 -24.48
CA SER A 256 35.30 -4.02 -25.08
C SER A 256 35.13 -5.26 -24.19
N SER A 257 33.92 -5.83 -24.15
CA SER A 257 33.67 -7.12 -23.51
C SER A 257 34.25 -8.26 -24.35
N ARG A 258 34.35 -9.43 -23.72
CA ARG A 258 34.36 -10.73 -24.40
C ARG A 258 33.13 -10.91 -25.30
N ARG A 259 33.21 -11.87 -26.23
CA ARG A 259 32.07 -12.28 -27.07
C ARG A 259 31.05 -13.03 -26.22
N ILE A 260 29.84 -12.48 -26.09
CA ILE A 260 28.77 -13.05 -25.26
C ILE A 260 27.75 -13.74 -26.18
N ASN A 261 27.44 -15.00 -25.88
CA ASN A 261 26.35 -15.71 -26.54
C ASN A 261 25.02 -15.17 -26.00
N PHE A 262 24.15 -14.71 -26.89
CA PHE A 262 22.93 -14.02 -26.54
C PHE A 262 21.78 -14.46 -27.45
N THR A 263 20.54 -14.41 -26.95
CA THR A 263 19.37 -14.77 -27.75
C THR A 263 18.58 -13.52 -28.07
N LEU A 264 18.57 -13.13 -29.35
CA LEU A 264 17.85 -11.96 -29.83
C LEU A 264 16.65 -12.42 -30.66
N ASN A 265 15.43 -12.12 -30.19
CA ASN A 265 14.16 -12.54 -30.83
C ASN A 265 14.05 -14.05 -31.12
N GLY A 266 14.70 -14.90 -30.31
CA GLY A 266 14.69 -16.36 -30.47
C GLY A 266 15.84 -16.93 -31.30
N GLU A 267 16.70 -16.09 -31.90
CA GLU A 267 17.89 -16.53 -32.63
C GLU A 267 19.17 -16.38 -31.79
N PRO A 268 20.08 -17.38 -31.81
CA PRO A 268 21.36 -17.29 -31.14
C PRO A 268 22.28 -16.34 -31.92
N VAL A 269 22.69 -15.26 -31.26
CA VAL A 269 23.63 -14.27 -31.79
C VAL A 269 24.81 -14.10 -30.83
N ARG A 270 25.95 -13.63 -31.34
CA ARG A 270 27.08 -13.22 -30.51
C ARG A 270 27.13 -11.71 -30.44
N ILE A 271 27.26 -11.17 -29.24
CA ILE A 271 27.31 -9.73 -29.03
C ILE A 271 28.60 -9.31 -28.32
N VAL A 272 29.04 -8.09 -28.58
CA VAL A 272 30.14 -7.43 -27.87
C VAL A 272 29.63 -6.09 -27.36
N MET A 273 29.88 -5.80 -26.09
CA MET A 273 29.61 -4.50 -25.48
C MET A 273 30.89 -3.68 -25.48
N ARG A 274 30.84 -2.44 -25.97
CA ARG A 274 31.96 -1.49 -25.88
C ARG A 274 31.55 -0.34 -24.99
N THR A 275 32.38 0.01 -24.01
CA THR A 275 32.12 1.14 -23.13
C THR A 275 33.27 2.14 -23.19
N ARG A 276 32.96 3.42 -22.99
CA ARG A 276 33.96 4.47 -22.79
C ARG A 276 33.47 5.47 -21.77
N HIS A 277 34.33 5.85 -20.84
CA HIS A 277 34.08 6.91 -19.89
C HIS A 277 34.58 8.26 -20.42
N PHE A 278 33.84 9.32 -20.11
CA PHE A 278 34.18 10.70 -20.42
C PHE A 278 34.10 11.53 -19.12
N PRO A 279 35.22 12.09 -18.65
CA PRO A 279 35.21 12.97 -17.49
C PRO A 279 34.49 14.30 -17.78
N ALA A 280 34.03 14.97 -16.72
CA ALA A 280 33.29 16.22 -16.79
C ALA A 280 34.05 17.29 -17.58
N GLY A 281 33.34 18.03 -18.43
CA GLY A 281 33.90 19.11 -19.26
C GLY A 281 34.40 18.68 -20.65
N LYS A 282 34.47 17.38 -20.98
CA LYS A 282 34.77 16.92 -22.35
C LYS A 282 33.55 16.83 -23.27
N LEU A 283 32.40 16.42 -22.72
CA LEU A 283 31.18 16.16 -23.50
C LEU A 283 29.94 16.82 -22.87
N THR A 284 29.87 16.80 -21.55
CA THR A 284 28.79 17.37 -20.71
C THR A 284 29.41 18.00 -19.47
N ASP A 285 28.64 18.83 -18.76
CA ASP A 285 29.05 19.44 -17.47
C ASP A 285 29.22 18.39 -16.35
N THR A 286 28.70 17.18 -16.54
CA THR A 286 28.85 16.01 -15.66
C THR A 286 29.62 14.87 -16.33
N GLU A 287 30.20 13.98 -15.54
CA GLU A 287 30.87 12.77 -16.04
C GLU A 287 29.86 11.78 -16.65
N VAL A 288 30.22 11.17 -17.77
CA VAL A 288 29.31 10.31 -18.52
C VAL A 288 30.01 9.08 -19.10
N SER A 289 29.35 7.93 -19.06
CA SER A 289 29.85 6.70 -19.68
C SER A 289 28.92 6.25 -20.80
N VAL A 290 29.47 5.92 -21.97
CA VAL A 290 28.71 5.43 -23.12
C VAL A 290 28.97 3.96 -23.34
N VAL A 291 27.90 3.16 -23.40
CA VAL A 291 27.89 1.71 -23.64
C VAL A 291 27.25 1.45 -25.00
N ILE A 292 27.88 0.63 -25.84
CA ILE A 292 27.44 0.30 -27.20
C ILE A 292 27.34 -1.22 -27.32
N PHE A 293 26.22 -1.72 -27.85
CA PHE A 293 25.96 -3.13 -28.13
C PHE A 293 26.15 -3.39 -29.63
N GLU A 294 27.08 -4.28 -29.97
CA GLU A 294 27.41 -4.67 -31.32
C GLU A 294 27.03 -6.14 -31.54
N VAL A 295 26.14 -6.42 -32.50
CA VAL A 295 25.79 -7.79 -32.91
C VAL A 295 26.77 -8.23 -33.98
N LEU A 296 27.50 -9.31 -33.72
CA LEU A 296 28.43 -9.88 -34.69
C LEU A 296 27.67 -10.74 -35.70
N PRO A 297 27.92 -10.58 -37.02
CA PRO A 297 27.26 -11.38 -38.03
C PRO A 297 27.62 -12.87 -37.86
N PRO A 298 26.68 -13.78 -38.17
CA PRO A 298 26.98 -15.20 -38.22
C PRO A 298 27.79 -15.49 -39.49
N ASN A 299 29.13 -15.49 -39.43
CA ASN A 299 29.94 -16.40 -40.25
C ASN A 299 31.44 -16.48 -39.87
N ASP A 300 31.91 -17.73 -39.81
CA ASP A 300 33.16 -18.29 -40.39
C ASP A 300 34.40 -17.39 -40.51
N TYR A 301 35.03 -17.05 -39.38
CA TYR A 301 36.46 -16.73 -39.39
C TYR A 301 37.20 -17.66 -38.43
N PRO A 302 38.23 -18.40 -38.90
CA PRO A 302 39.05 -19.22 -38.02
C PRO A 302 39.78 -18.32 -37.03
N ILE A 303 39.81 -18.77 -35.78
CA ILE A 303 40.47 -18.11 -34.66
C ILE A 303 41.97 -18.04 -34.98
N THR A 304 42.55 -16.83 -35.01
CA THR A 304 44.01 -16.68 -35.06
C THR A 304 44.64 -16.95 -33.69
N PRO A 305 45.83 -17.58 -33.61
CA PRO A 305 46.42 -18.08 -32.36
C PRO A 305 46.71 -17.01 -31.30
N GLU A 306 46.75 -15.73 -31.69
CA GLU A 306 46.93 -14.60 -30.76
C GLU A 306 45.70 -14.36 -29.87
N GLN A 307 44.51 -14.86 -30.23
CA GLN A 307 43.29 -14.78 -29.43
C GLN A 307 43.11 -15.95 -28.45
N GLU A 308 43.87 -17.04 -28.59
CA GLU A 308 43.87 -18.16 -27.64
C GLU A 308 44.69 -17.84 -26.37
N ALA A 309 45.70 -16.97 -26.44
CA ALA A 309 46.44 -16.52 -25.26
C ALA A 309 45.57 -15.67 -24.31
N LEU A 310 44.59 -14.92 -24.84
CA LEU A 310 43.57 -14.26 -24.02
C LEU A 310 42.55 -15.24 -23.44
N SER A 311 42.33 -16.41 -24.05
CA SER A 311 41.35 -17.40 -23.58
C SER A 311 41.76 -18.09 -22.27
N VAL A 312 43.06 -18.24 -22.01
CA VAL A 312 43.57 -18.80 -20.74
C VAL A 312 43.39 -17.79 -19.60
N SER A 313 43.62 -16.49 -19.87
CA SER A 313 43.35 -15.42 -18.91
C SER A 313 41.85 -15.23 -18.66
N ASP A 314 41.02 -15.41 -19.69
CA ASP A 314 39.57 -15.38 -19.56
C ASP A 314 39.06 -16.61 -18.80
N ALA A 315 39.65 -17.80 -18.98
CA ALA A 315 39.32 -18.99 -18.20
C ALA A 315 39.68 -18.85 -16.71
N LEU A 316 40.85 -18.26 -16.41
CA LEU A 316 41.23 -17.93 -15.03
C LEU A 316 40.28 -16.88 -14.43
N ARG A 317 39.89 -15.86 -15.19
CA ARG A 317 38.97 -14.83 -14.70
C ARG A 317 37.53 -15.33 -14.55
N ILE A 318 37.07 -16.23 -15.42
CA ILE A 318 35.79 -16.93 -15.25
C ILE A 318 35.83 -17.75 -13.97
N LYS A 319 36.91 -18.49 -13.73
CA LYS A 319 37.05 -19.30 -12.52
C LYS A 319 37.03 -18.43 -11.25
N GLU A 320 37.73 -17.29 -11.26
CA GLU A 320 37.67 -16.31 -10.16
C GLU A 320 36.25 -15.76 -9.95
N LEU A 321 35.54 -15.41 -11.03
CA LEU A 321 34.16 -14.91 -10.94
C LEU A 321 33.16 -16.00 -10.49
N GLU A 322 33.38 -17.26 -10.86
CA GLU A 322 32.59 -18.40 -10.40
C GLU A 322 32.85 -18.69 -8.92
N GLU A 323 34.06 -18.44 -8.43
CA GLU A 323 34.44 -18.55 -7.03
C GLU A 323 33.85 -17.40 -6.21
N GLU A 324 33.97 -16.15 -6.66
CA GLU A 324 33.27 -14.99 -6.05
C GLU A 324 31.75 -15.20 -6.03
N LEU A 325 31.16 -15.74 -7.11
CA LEU A 325 29.71 -16.02 -7.17
C LEU A 325 29.31 -17.13 -6.19
N ARG A 326 30.20 -18.12 -5.98
CA ARG A 326 29.99 -19.18 -5.00
C ARG A 326 30.04 -18.62 -3.58
N GLU A 327 31.04 -17.80 -3.27
CA GLU A 327 31.17 -17.12 -1.98
C GLU A 327 29.95 -16.23 -1.68
N VAL A 328 29.48 -15.45 -2.67
CA VAL A 328 28.30 -14.60 -2.49
C VAL A 328 27.03 -15.43 -2.30
N ARG A 329 26.88 -16.57 -2.99
CA ARG A 329 25.75 -17.47 -2.78
C ARG A 329 25.77 -18.11 -1.40
N GLU A 330 26.95 -18.54 -0.95
CA GLU A 330 27.14 -19.09 0.39
C GLU A 330 26.82 -18.03 1.45
N SER A 331 27.34 -16.81 1.30
CA SER A 331 27.01 -15.69 2.20
C SER A 331 25.51 -15.36 2.20
N LEU A 332 24.86 -15.34 1.04
CA LEU A 332 23.41 -15.10 0.97
C LEU A 332 22.66 -16.22 1.69
N GLN A 333 23.06 -17.46 1.51
CA GLN A 333 22.45 -18.59 2.19
C GLN A 333 22.64 -18.49 3.71
N THR A 334 23.82 -18.13 4.19
CA THR A 334 24.06 -17.85 5.61
C THR A 334 23.15 -16.73 6.13
N THR A 335 22.98 -15.64 5.39
CA THR A 335 22.08 -14.55 5.82
C THR A 335 20.60 -14.96 5.83
N ILE A 336 20.19 -15.87 4.95
CA ILE A 336 18.83 -16.42 4.95
C ILE A 336 18.65 -17.30 6.18
N GLU A 337 19.62 -18.19 6.46
CA GLU A 337 19.61 -19.02 7.66
C GLU A 337 19.60 -18.15 8.94
N GLU A 338 20.39 -17.08 9.01
CA GLU A 338 20.36 -16.11 10.12
C GLU A 338 19.02 -15.36 10.25
N LEU A 339 18.37 -15.03 9.13
CA LEU A 339 17.04 -14.41 9.15
C LEU A 339 15.97 -15.41 9.58
N GLU A 340 16.06 -16.66 9.14
CA GLU A 340 15.17 -17.73 9.55
C GLU A 340 15.32 -18.01 11.06
N THR A 341 16.55 -18.13 11.56
CA THR A 341 16.79 -18.29 13.01
C THR A 341 16.31 -17.09 13.80
N SER A 342 16.56 -15.86 13.34
CA SER A 342 16.04 -14.66 14.00
C SER A 342 14.51 -14.62 14.02
N ASN A 343 13.86 -15.13 12.96
CA ASN A 343 12.41 -15.18 12.89
C ASN A 343 11.83 -16.28 13.80
N GLU A 344 12.48 -17.44 13.89
CA GLU A 344 12.15 -18.50 14.85
C GLU A 344 12.35 -18.03 16.30
N GLU A 345 13.42 -17.30 16.59
CA GLU A 345 13.65 -16.68 17.90
C GLU A 345 12.55 -15.67 18.21
N LEU A 346 12.18 -14.80 17.26
CA LEU A 346 11.08 -13.85 17.44
C LEU A 346 9.75 -14.57 17.71
N GLN A 347 9.45 -15.63 16.96
CA GLN A 347 8.25 -16.42 17.19
C GLN A 347 8.27 -17.08 18.58
N SER A 348 9.41 -17.65 18.98
CA SER A 348 9.59 -18.23 20.32
C SER A 348 9.37 -17.18 21.42
N THR A 349 9.97 -15.98 21.29
CA THR A 349 9.73 -14.89 22.25
C THR A 349 8.28 -14.43 22.27
N TYR A 350 7.57 -14.53 21.15
CA TYR A 350 6.15 -14.21 21.07
C TYR A 350 5.31 -15.26 21.81
N GLU A 351 5.61 -16.55 21.62
CA GLU A 351 4.96 -17.65 22.33
C GLU A 351 5.23 -17.59 23.85
N GLU A 352 6.46 -17.25 24.26
CA GLU A 352 6.82 -17.04 25.67
C GLU A 352 6.10 -15.81 26.26
N ALA A 353 6.03 -14.69 25.53
CA ALA A 353 5.28 -13.52 25.95
C ALA A 353 3.77 -13.81 26.07
N GLN A 354 3.21 -14.64 25.19
CA GLN A 354 1.82 -15.08 25.29
C GLN A 354 1.60 -16.00 26.49
N SER A 355 2.50 -16.96 26.71
CA SER A 355 2.44 -17.87 27.86
C SER A 355 2.51 -17.11 29.19
N THR A 356 3.42 -16.14 29.30
CA THR A 356 3.50 -15.27 30.50
C THR A 356 2.27 -14.39 30.68
N TYR A 357 1.62 -13.99 29.58
CA TYR A 357 0.35 -13.27 29.65
C TYR A 357 -0.79 -14.16 30.18
N GLU A 358 -0.86 -15.41 29.71
CA GLU A 358 -1.85 -16.40 30.19
C GLU A 358 -1.61 -16.76 31.67
N GLU A 359 -0.35 -16.91 32.09
CA GLU A 359 0.00 -17.13 33.50
C GLU A 359 -0.34 -15.91 34.38
N ALA A 360 -0.08 -14.68 33.90
CA ALA A 360 -0.49 -13.46 34.60
C ALA A 360 -2.02 -13.31 34.69
N GLN A 361 -2.76 -13.80 33.68
CA GLN A 361 -4.22 -13.84 33.74
C GLN A 361 -4.69 -14.89 34.77
N SER A 362 -4.13 -16.10 34.73
CA SER A 362 -4.46 -17.18 35.67
C SER A 362 -4.18 -16.77 37.11
N THR A 363 -3.05 -16.12 37.38
CA THR A 363 -2.72 -15.62 38.73
C THR A 363 -3.66 -14.50 39.18
N ASN A 364 -4.13 -13.65 38.27
CA ASN A 364 -5.19 -12.69 38.60
C ASN A 364 -6.50 -13.41 38.94
N GLU A 365 -6.90 -14.41 38.15
CA GLU A 365 -8.10 -15.21 38.42
C GLU A 365 -8.00 -15.92 39.79
N GLU A 366 -6.86 -16.51 40.12
CA GLU A 366 -6.59 -17.12 41.43
C GLU A 366 -6.65 -16.09 42.59
N LEU A 367 -6.16 -14.87 42.38
CA LEU A 367 -6.27 -13.79 43.36
C LEU A 367 -7.72 -13.36 43.57
N TYR A 368 -8.51 -13.27 42.51
CA TYR A 368 -9.95 -12.98 42.63
C TYR A 368 -10.67 -14.09 43.39
N THR A 369 -10.41 -15.36 43.09
CA THR A 369 -11.01 -16.48 43.83
C THR A 369 -10.56 -16.50 45.29
N SER A 370 -9.27 -16.24 45.57
CA SER A 370 -8.77 -16.16 46.95
C SER A 370 -9.39 -14.99 47.71
N SER A 371 -9.60 -13.86 47.04
CA SER A 371 -10.33 -12.71 47.62
C SER A 371 -11.79 -13.06 47.92
N GLU A 372 -12.44 -13.82 47.06
CA GLU A 372 -13.83 -14.28 47.26
C GLU A 372 -13.92 -15.28 48.43
N GLU A 373 -12.98 -16.21 48.54
CA GLU A 373 -12.87 -17.14 49.68
C GLU A 373 -12.61 -16.39 50.99
N LEU A 374 -11.72 -15.40 50.99
CA LEU A 374 -11.46 -14.56 52.17
C LEU A 374 -12.69 -13.75 52.57
N GLN A 375 -13.42 -13.20 51.59
CA GLN A 375 -14.67 -12.50 51.87
C GLN A 375 -15.69 -13.45 52.50
N THR A 376 -15.86 -14.64 51.95
CA THR A 376 -16.78 -15.67 52.47
C THR A 376 -16.38 -16.07 53.89
N SER A 377 -15.10 -16.31 54.15
CA SER A 377 -14.59 -16.62 55.49
C SER A 377 -14.82 -15.48 56.47
N ASN A 378 -14.69 -14.22 56.03
CA ASN A 378 -14.97 -13.05 56.86
C ASN A 378 -16.46 -12.93 57.18
N GLU A 379 -17.34 -13.21 56.21
CA GLU A 379 -18.79 -13.28 56.42
C GLU A 379 -19.17 -14.39 57.41
N GLU A 380 -18.55 -15.57 57.33
CA GLU A 380 -18.73 -16.65 58.31
C GLU A 380 -18.23 -16.27 59.71
N LEU A 381 -17.07 -15.62 59.82
CA LEU A 381 -16.53 -15.11 61.09
C LEU A 381 -17.42 -14.02 61.70
N GLN A 382 -18.02 -13.18 60.86
CA GLN A 382 -18.97 -12.18 61.32
C GLN A 382 -20.25 -12.84 61.83
N SER A 383 -20.80 -13.82 61.10
CA SER A 383 -21.97 -14.60 61.52
C SER A 383 -21.73 -15.31 62.86
N THR A 384 -20.61 -16.00 63.00
CA THR A 384 -20.25 -16.68 64.26
C THR A 384 -20.03 -15.70 65.42
N ASN A 385 -19.50 -14.50 65.15
CA ASN A 385 -19.44 -13.42 66.15
C ASN A 385 -20.83 -12.96 66.58
N GLU A 386 -21.75 -12.80 65.64
CA GLU A 386 -23.14 -12.42 65.91
C GLU A 386 -23.86 -13.50 66.74
N GLU A 387 -23.64 -14.78 66.42
CA GLU A 387 -24.13 -15.91 67.21
C GLU A 387 -23.54 -15.92 68.63
N LEU A 388 -22.22 -15.77 68.77
CA LEU A 388 -21.56 -15.70 70.09
C LEU A 388 -22.03 -14.51 70.91
N ARG A 389 -22.27 -13.36 70.29
CA ARG A 389 -22.86 -12.19 70.96
C ARG A 389 -24.27 -12.50 71.46
N THR A 390 -25.08 -13.17 70.64
CA THR A 390 -26.43 -13.58 71.02
C THR A 390 -26.42 -14.56 72.19
N VAL A 391 -25.56 -15.58 72.15
CA VAL A 391 -25.39 -16.54 73.24
C VAL A 391 -24.88 -15.87 74.51
N ASN A 392 -23.91 -14.96 74.41
CA ASN A 392 -23.44 -14.19 75.57
C ASN A 392 -24.56 -13.32 76.17
N GLN A 393 -25.40 -12.71 75.33
CA GLN A 393 -26.56 -11.95 75.79
C GLN A 393 -27.54 -12.86 76.53
N GLU A 394 -27.85 -14.05 76.00
CA GLU A 394 -28.71 -15.03 76.67
C GLU A 394 -28.12 -15.50 78.02
N VAL A 395 -26.82 -15.78 78.07
CA VAL A 395 -26.13 -16.16 79.32
C VAL A 395 -26.19 -15.02 80.33
N SER A 396 -25.99 -13.77 79.90
CA SER A 396 -26.10 -12.59 80.77
C SER A 396 -27.51 -12.43 81.34
N VAL A 397 -28.55 -12.61 80.51
CA VAL A 397 -29.95 -12.60 80.96
C VAL A 397 -30.22 -13.71 81.98
N LYS A 398 -29.83 -14.96 81.68
CA LYS A 398 -29.99 -16.08 82.62
C LYS A 398 -29.22 -15.88 83.91
N SER A 399 -28.03 -15.29 83.86
CA SER A 399 -27.25 -14.95 85.06
C SER A 399 -28.00 -13.94 85.93
N SER A 400 -28.59 -12.90 85.31
CA SER A 400 -29.41 -11.92 86.02
C SER A 400 -30.66 -12.56 86.64
N GLU A 401 -31.35 -13.45 85.92
CA GLU A 401 -32.48 -14.20 86.44
C GLU A 401 -32.08 -15.07 87.65
N LEU A 402 -30.96 -15.80 87.56
CA LEU A 402 -30.43 -16.61 88.66
C LEU A 402 -30.04 -15.76 89.88
N GLU A 403 -29.46 -14.57 89.67
CA GLU A 403 -29.17 -13.63 90.76
C GLU A 403 -30.45 -13.17 91.46
N THR A 404 -31.49 -12.82 90.70
CA THR A 404 -32.78 -12.41 91.28
C THR A 404 -33.44 -13.55 92.05
N ALA A 405 -33.42 -14.78 91.52
CA ALA A 405 -33.93 -15.96 92.19
C ALA A 405 -33.15 -16.30 93.47
N ASN A 406 -31.82 -16.19 93.44
CA ASN A 406 -30.98 -16.36 94.64
C ASN A 406 -31.28 -15.31 95.70
N LEU A 407 -31.47 -14.04 95.31
CA LEU A 407 -31.86 -12.98 96.24
C LEU A 407 -33.22 -13.28 96.88
N GLN A 408 -34.19 -13.73 96.09
CA GLN A 408 -35.50 -14.17 96.58
C GLN A 408 -35.36 -15.33 97.57
N LEU A 409 -34.60 -16.38 97.23
CA LEU A 409 -34.35 -17.51 98.12
C LEU A 409 -33.69 -17.10 99.42
N LYS A 410 -32.70 -16.19 99.36
CA LYS A 410 -32.04 -15.65 100.54
C LYS A 410 -33.02 -14.90 101.43
N ASN A 411 -33.85 -14.02 100.86
CA ASN A 411 -34.90 -13.31 101.59
C ASN A 411 -35.89 -14.30 102.24
N THR A 412 -36.34 -15.35 101.52
CA THR A 412 -37.23 -16.36 102.10
C THR A 412 -36.56 -17.17 103.20
N ASN A 413 -35.27 -17.49 103.08
CA ASN A 413 -34.52 -18.18 104.13
C ASN A 413 -34.35 -17.29 105.38
N GLU A 414 -34.06 -16.00 105.21
CA GLU A 414 -34.00 -15.04 106.31
C GLU A 414 -35.36 -14.92 107.01
N GLN A 415 -36.46 -14.88 106.25
CA GLN A 415 -37.83 -14.91 106.80
C GLN A 415 -38.12 -16.20 107.58
N LEU A 416 -37.78 -17.36 107.04
CA LEU A 416 -37.97 -18.65 107.72
C LEU A 416 -37.12 -18.78 108.98
N LEU A 417 -35.86 -18.31 108.94
CA LEU A 417 -35.00 -18.27 110.13
C LEU A 417 -35.61 -17.40 111.22
N HIS A 418 -36.15 -16.23 110.85
CA HIS A 418 -36.86 -15.37 111.80
C HIS A 418 -38.08 -16.06 112.39
N GLU A 419 -38.90 -16.73 111.58
CA GLU A 419 -40.09 -17.48 112.04
C GLU A 419 -39.69 -18.65 112.97
N ILE A 420 -38.60 -19.36 112.67
CA ILE A 420 -38.06 -20.42 113.54
C ILE A 420 -37.60 -19.85 114.88
N GLU A 421 -36.89 -18.71 114.87
CA GLU A 421 -36.48 -18.03 116.11
C GLU A 421 -37.71 -17.61 116.93
N GLU A 422 -38.71 -16.99 116.31
CA GLU A 422 -39.97 -16.64 116.98
C GLU A 422 -40.64 -17.87 117.60
N ARG A 423 -40.72 -18.99 116.88
CA ARG A 423 -41.26 -20.26 117.41
C ARG A 423 -40.44 -20.79 118.60
N LYS A 424 -39.10 -20.76 118.54
CA LYS A 424 -38.23 -21.15 119.66
C LYS A 424 -38.46 -20.27 120.89
N TRP A 425 -38.60 -18.95 120.70
CA TRP A 425 -38.93 -18.03 121.79
C TRP A 425 -40.32 -18.31 122.37
N ALA A 426 -41.30 -18.67 121.54
CA ALA A 426 -42.63 -19.08 121.99
C ALA A 426 -42.61 -20.39 122.78
N GLU A 427 -41.88 -21.42 122.30
CA GLU A 427 -41.68 -22.69 123.01
C GLU A 427 -40.98 -22.47 124.36
N ALA A 428 -39.90 -21.69 124.40
CA ALA A 428 -39.20 -21.35 125.64
C ALA A 428 -40.10 -20.61 126.64
N ARG A 429 -40.97 -19.71 126.17
CA ARG A 429 -41.99 -19.06 127.03
C ARG A 429 -42.98 -20.07 127.60
N LEU A 430 -43.49 -20.98 126.77
CA LEU A 430 -44.39 -22.05 127.21
C LEU A 430 -43.72 -22.97 128.23
N GLU A 431 -42.44 -23.27 128.06
CA GLU A 431 -41.67 -24.11 128.98
C GLU A 431 -41.41 -23.42 130.33
N ILE A 432 -41.10 -22.12 130.33
CA ILE A 432 -41.05 -21.31 131.56
C ILE A 432 -42.41 -21.28 132.26
N GLU A 433 -43.51 -21.16 131.51
CA GLU A 433 -44.86 -21.12 132.05
C GLU A 433 -45.29 -22.48 132.62
N ARG A 434 -44.89 -23.59 131.96
CA ARG A 434 -45.01 -24.95 132.50
C ARG A 434 -44.20 -25.12 133.79
N ALA A 435 -42.95 -24.67 133.83
CA ALA A 435 -42.11 -24.75 135.02
C ALA A 435 -42.70 -23.96 136.20
N LYS A 436 -43.32 -22.80 135.94
CA LYS A 436 -44.08 -22.03 136.93
C LYS A 436 -45.31 -22.79 137.44
N LEU A 437 -46.05 -23.47 136.56
CA LEU A 437 -47.19 -24.29 136.96
C LEU A 437 -46.75 -25.51 137.79
N ASP A 438 -45.67 -26.18 137.42
CA ASP A 438 -45.13 -27.31 138.19
C ASP A 438 -44.63 -26.90 139.59
N THR A 439 -44.09 -25.68 139.74
CA THR A 439 -43.73 -25.13 141.07
C THR A 439 -44.96 -24.77 141.91
N ILE A 440 -46.09 -24.43 141.28
CA ILE A 440 -47.37 -24.19 141.98
C ILE A 440 -48.03 -25.52 142.41
N PHE A 441 -47.82 -26.62 141.68
CA PHE A 441 -48.38 -27.94 142.02
C PHE A 441 -47.52 -28.77 142.99
N GLN A 442 -46.27 -28.35 143.29
CA GLN A 442 -45.40 -28.99 144.29
C GLN A 442 -45.39 -28.28 145.67
N SER A 443 -46.17 -27.22 145.85
CA SER A 443 -46.49 -26.60 147.15
C SER A 443 -47.90 -26.99 147.58
#